data_AF-A0A958AYK5-F1
#
_entry.id   AF-A0A958AYK5-F1
#
_cell.length_a   1.000
_cell.length_b   1.000
_cell.length_c   1.000
_cell.angle_alpha   90.00
_cell.angle_beta   90.00
_cell.angle_gamma   90.00
#
_symmetry.space_group_name_H-M   'P 1'
#
loop_
_entity.id
_entity.type
_entity.pdbx_description
1 polymer ?
#
loop_
_entity_poly.entity_id
_entity_poly.type
_entity_poly.pdbx_seq_one_letter_code
_entity_poly.pdbx_strand_id
1 'polypeptide(L)'
;EVKTLVIGEMQPPQDVKGEKVIRTAKHSYFSRLTDAETFQRLALVETQRRGVETASEVAFVTDGAEWLQKFVHHHRSDAVRILDFPHAGEHIAAVGQACLGEGSCAAQEWLQTQVHEPD
;
A
#
# COMPACT_ATOMS: atom_id res chain seq x y z
N GLU A 1 -12.00 -3.03 13.42
CA GLU A 1 -11.90 -3.36 11.98
C GLU A 1 -11.07 -4.63 11.78
N VAL A 2 -11.31 -5.36 10.70
CA VAL A 2 -10.44 -6.47 10.30
C VAL A 2 -9.18 -5.89 9.66
N LYS A 3 -8.01 -6.36 10.06
CA LYS A 3 -6.74 -6.09 9.39
C LYS A 3 -6.36 -7.29 8.55
N THR A 4 -5.85 -7.03 7.35
CA THR A 4 -5.48 -8.07 6.38
C THR A 4 -4.09 -7.80 5.83
N LEU A 5 -3.24 -8.82 5.87
CA LEU A 5 -1.95 -8.87 5.19
C LEU A 5 -2.10 -9.77 3.97
N VAL A 6 -1.60 -9.31 2.83
CA VAL A 6 -1.48 -10.10 1.59
C VAL A 6 0.00 -10.19 1.22
N ILE A 7 0.49 -11.40 1.00
CA ILE A 7 1.87 -11.62 0.55
C ILE A 7 1.83 -12.40 -0.77
N GLY A 8 2.47 -11.84 -1.80
CA GLY A 8 2.67 -12.48 -3.10
C GLY A 8 4.15 -12.49 -3.49
N GLU A 9 4.50 -13.35 -4.44
CA GLU A 9 5.84 -13.43 -5.02
C GLU A 9 5.88 -12.67 -6.34
N MET A 10 6.83 -11.74 -6.50
CA MET A 10 7.10 -11.09 -7.78
C MET A 10 7.51 -12.14 -8.82
N GLN A 11 6.84 -12.11 -9.97
CA GLN A 11 7.20 -12.91 -11.14
C GLN A 11 8.16 -12.13 -12.03
N PRO A 12 8.93 -12.81 -12.90
CA PRO A 12 9.74 -12.13 -13.90
C PRO A 12 8.90 -11.18 -14.77
N PRO A 13 9.45 -10.04 -15.22
CA PRO A 13 8.77 -9.14 -16.14
C PRO A 13 8.35 -9.86 -17.42
N GLN A 14 7.15 -9.53 -17.92
CA GLN A 14 6.59 -10.06 -19.16
C GLN A 14 6.25 -8.91 -20.10
N ASP A 15 6.58 -9.05 -21.38
CA ASP A 15 6.11 -8.13 -22.41
C ASP A 15 4.65 -8.43 -22.74
N VAL A 16 3.77 -7.46 -22.46
CA VAL A 16 2.34 -7.52 -22.76
C VAL A 16 2.01 -6.30 -23.62
N LYS A 17 1.69 -6.53 -24.91
CA LYS A 17 1.35 -5.46 -25.87
C LYS A 17 2.42 -4.35 -25.98
N GLY A 18 3.69 -4.69 -25.81
CA GLY A 18 4.81 -3.72 -25.88
C GLY A 18 5.14 -3.04 -24.54
N GLU A 19 4.43 -3.37 -23.46
CA GLU A 19 4.71 -2.87 -22.12
C GLU A 19 5.33 -3.98 -21.25
N LYS A 20 6.34 -3.63 -20.45
CA LYS A 20 6.89 -4.53 -19.44
C LYS A 20 5.97 -4.55 -18.22
N VAL A 21 5.31 -5.69 -18.01
CA VAL A 21 4.38 -5.90 -16.89
C VAL A 21 5.00 -6.89 -15.91
N ILE A 22 5.04 -6.49 -14.64
CA ILE A 22 5.44 -7.38 -13.54
C ILE A 22 4.18 -7.75 -12.75
N ARG A 23 3.98 -9.04 -12.48
CA ARG A 23 2.82 -9.54 -11.73
C ARG A 23 3.26 -10.21 -10.44
N THR A 24 2.39 -10.19 -9.45
CA THR A 24 2.54 -11.02 -8.25
C THR A 24 1.77 -12.34 -8.41
N ALA A 25 2.29 -13.42 -7.82
CA ALA A 25 1.65 -14.72 -7.82
C ALA A 25 1.71 -15.39 -6.43
N LYS A 26 1.04 -16.54 -6.31
CA LYS A 26 0.98 -17.35 -5.08
C LYS A 26 0.55 -16.53 -3.87
N HIS A 27 -0.51 -15.72 -3.99
CA HIS A 27 -0.96 -14.90 -2.87
C HIS A 27 -1.41 -15.74 -1.68
N SER A 28 -1.06 -15.32 -0.48
CA SER A 28 -1.68 -15.77 0.75
C SER A 28 -2.18 -14.60 1.57
N TYR A 29 -3.15 -14.88 2.43
CA TYR A 29 -3.91 -13.90 3.18
C TYR A 29 -3.86 -14.25 4.65
N PHE A 30 -3.61 -13.26 5.49
CA PHE A 30 -3.69 -13.39 6.93
C PHE A 30 -4.51 -12.23 7.50
N SER A 31 -5.66 -12.55 8.09
CA SER A 31 -6.59 -11.56 8.61
C SER A 31 -6.94 -11.80 10.07
N ARG A 32 -7.04 -10.74 10.86
CA ARG A 32 -7.55 -10.79 12.24
C ARG A 32 -8.41 -9.56 12.54
N LEU A 33 -9.48 -9.75 13.29
CA LEU A 33 -10.24 -8.68 13.92
C LEU A 33 -9.58 -8.34 15.26
N THR A 34 -8.61 -7.42 15.23
CA THR A 34 -7.83 -7.00 16.41
C THR A 34 -7.21 -5.61 16.17
N ASP A 35 -6.67 -5.01 17.23
CA ASP A 35 -5.88 -3.78 17.13
C ASP A 35 -4.59 -3.96 16.30
N ALA A 36 -3.95 -2.86 15.92
CA ALA A 36 -2.77 -2.87 15.05
C ALA A 36 -1.55 -3.55 15.67
N GLU A 37 -1.31 -3.35 16.96
CA GLU A 37 -0.15 -3.86 17.66
C GLU A 37 -0.24 -5.39 17.83
N THR A 38 -1.41 -5.87 18.22
CA THR A 38 -1.69 -7.31 18.28
C THR A 38 -1.63 -7.94 16.90
N PHE A 39 -2.19 -7.28 15.87
CA PHE A 39 -2.11 -7.78 14.49
C PHE A 39 -0.66 -7.89 14.00
N GLN A 40 0.16 -6.87 14.26
CA GLN A 40 1.58 -6.86 13.90
C GLN A 40 2.30 -8.08 14.45
N ARG A 41 2.13 -8.39 15.74
CA ARG A 41 2.75 -9.56 16.36
C ARG A 41 2.21 -10.87 15.79
N LEU A 42 0.89 -10.98 15.62
CA LEU A 42 0.25 -12.20 15.13
C LEU A 42 0.62 -12.51 13.66
N ALA A 43 0.87 -11.49 12.85
CA ALA A 43 1.26 -11.64 11.45
C ALA A 43 2.67 -12.24 11.27
N LEU A 44 3.49 -12.29 12.32
CA LEU A 44 4.84 -12.85 12.27
C LEU A 44 4.86 -14.29 11.73
N VAL A 45 3.87 -15.10 12.09
CA VAL A 45 3.80 -16.49 11.61
C VAL A 45 3.63 -16.57 10.10
N GLU A 46 2.89 -15.62 9.51
CA GLU A 46 2.67 -15.59 8.07
C GLU A 46 3.88 -15.00 7.34
N THR A 47 4.49 -13.93 7.87
CA THR A 47 5.68 -13.34 7.26
C THR A 47 6.86 -14.31 7.27
N GLN A 48 7.03 -15.08 8.36
CA GLN A 48 8.03 -16.16 8.43
C GLN A 48 7.70 -17.32 7.47
N ARG A 49 6.45 -17.80 7.46
CA ARG A 49 6.03 -18.88 6.54
C ARG A 49 6.25 -18.51 5.07
N ARG A 50 6.13 -17.22 4.75
CA ARG A 50 6.34 -16.68 3.39
C ARG A 50 7.78 -16.23 3.12
N GLY A 51 8.69 -16.37 4.08
CA GLY A 51 10.10 -16.06 3.90
C GLY A 51 10.40 -14.57 3.73
N VAL A 52 9.54 -13.68 4.23
CA VAL A 52 9.71 -12.21 4.12
C VAL A 52 11.05 -11.76 4.72
N GLU A 53 11.43 -12.35 5.85
CA GLU A 53 12.69 -12.03 6.53
C GLU A 53 13.93 -12.41 5.70
N THR A 54 13.84 -13.47 4.89
CA THR A 54 14.96 -14.02 4.10
C THR A 54 14.93 -13.62 2.63
N ALA A 55 13.87 -12.93 2.18
CA ALA A 55 13.75 -12.48 0.81
C ALA A 55 14.88 -11.48 0.48
N SER A 56 15.37 -11.52 -0.76
CA SER A 56 16.41 -10.59 -1.22
C SER A 56 15.93 -9.14 -1.24
N GLU A 57 14.64 -8.94 -1.52
CA GLU A 57 13.99 -7.64 -1.56
C GLU A 57 12.50 -7.80 -1.23
N VAL A 58 11.92 -6.79 -0.59
CA VAL A 58 10.50 -6.75 -0.24
C VAL A 58 9.97 -5.36 -0.59
N ALA A 59 8.86 -5.32 -1.34
CA ALA A 59 8.09 -4.11 -1.56
C ALA A 59 6.79 -4.17 -0.76
N PHE A 60 6.45 -3.07 -0.07
CA PHE A 60 5.28 -2.96 0.80
C PHE A 60 4.37 -1.83 0.30
N VAL A 61 3.27 -2.22 -0.34
CA VAL A 61 2.26 -1.30 -0.89
C VAL A 61 1.20 -1.00 0.17
N THR A 62 1.00 0.27 0.51
CA THR A 62 0.06 0.69 1.57
C THR A 62 -0.53 2.08 1.34
N ASP A 63 -1.64 2.36 2.01
CA ASP A 63 -2.22 3.70 2.15
C ASP A 63 -1.34 4.73 2.89
N GLY A 64 -0.26 4.29 3.54
CA GLY A 64 0.66 5.16 4.25
C GLY A 64 0.30 5.44 5.71
N ALA A 65 -0.77 4.85 6.25
CA ALA A 65 -1.18 5.02 7.65
C ALA A 65 -0.03 4.74 8.64
N GLU A 66 0.03 5.50 9.74
CA GLU A 66 1.15 5.44 10.70
C GLU A 66 1.39 4.04 11.25
N TRP A 67 0.33 3.27 11.52
CA TRP A 67 0.46 1.91 12.04
C TRP A 67 1.12 0.95 11.03
N LEU A 68 0.92 1.17 9.73
CA LEU A 68 1.58 0.39 8.67
C LEU A 68 3.08 0.70 8.63
N GLN A 69 3.48 1.93 8.95
CA GLN A 69 4.89 2.30 9.05
C GLN A 69 5.60 1.54 10.17
N LYS A 70 4.91 1.32 11.31
CA LYS A 70 5.39 0.49 12.43
C LYS A 70 5.38 -1.00 12.06
N PHE A 71 4.33 -1.46 11.37
CA PHE A 71 4.21 -2.84 10.91
C PHE A 71 5.36 -3.25 10.00
N VAL A 72 5.62 -2.47 8.94
CA VAL A 72 6.71 -2.78 8.01
C VAL A 72 8.07 -2.67 8.68
N HIS A 73 8.27 -1.68 9.57
CA HIS A 73 9.52 -1.57 10.32
C HIS A 73 9.80 -2.82 11.17
N HIS A 74 8.77 -3.40 11.78
CA HIS A 74 8.88 -4.62 12.59
C HIS A 74 9.19 -5.88 11.77
N HIS A 75 8.54 -6.06 10.62
CA HIS A 75 8.67 -7.30 9.83
C HIS A 75 9.80 -7.26 8.80
N ARG A 76 10.10 -6.07 8.25
CA ARG A 76 11.13 -5.88 7.22
C ARG A 76 11.49 -4.40 7.12
N SER A 77 12.40 -3.95 7.99
CA SER A 77 12.73 -2.52 8.15
C SER A 77 13.27 -1.83 6.88
N ASP A 78 13.91 -2.59 6.00
CA ASP A 78 14.52 -2.17 4.74
C ASP A 78 13.59 -2.38 3.52
N ALA A 79 12.32 -2.76 3.72
CA ALA A 79 11.38 -2.90 2.61
C ALA A 79 11.17 -1.58 1.87
N VAL A 80 11.08 -1.66 0.53
CA VAL A 80 10.69 -0.55 -0.33
C VAL A 80 9.22 -0.22 -0.05
N ARG A 81 8.96 0.98 0.45
CA ARG A 81 7.60 1.43 0.78
C ARG A 81 6.99 2.10 -0.44
N ILE A 82 5.88 1.57 -0.91
CA ILE A 82 5.16 2.07 -2.09
C ILE A 82 3.81 2.61 -1.61
N LEU A 83 3.53 3.88 -1.92
CA LEU A 83 2.25 4.48 -1.59
C LEU A 83 1.18 4.00 -2.57
N ASP A 84 0.03 3.58 -2.05
CA ASP A 84 -1.18 3.36 -2.83
C ASP A 84 -1.73 4.73 -3.28
N PHE A 85 -1.27 5.17 -4.44
CA PHE A 85 -1.57 6.51 -4.97
C PHE A 85 -3.08 6.75 -5.18
N PRO A 86 -3.87 5.82 -5.74
CA PRO A 86 -5.33 5.94 -5.76
C PRO A 86 -5.93 6.27 -4.40
N HIS A 87 -5.46 5.62 -3.32
CA HIS A 87 -5.94 5.92 -1.97
C HIS A 87 -5.44 7.28 -1.46
N ALA A 88 -4.19 7.64 -1.73
CA ALA A 88 -3.67 8.97 -1.40
C ALA A 88 -4.48 10.11 -2.06
N GLY A 89 -4.98 9.88 -3.28
CA GLY A 89 -5.87 10.80 -3.98
C GLY A 89 -7.16 11.13 -3.21
N GLU A 90 -7.70 10.19 -2.41
CA GLU A 90 -8.88 10.43 -1.57
C GLU A 90 -8.58 11.44 -0.45
N HIS A 91 -7.39 11.36 0.15
CA HIS A 91 -6.95 12.34 1.15
C HIS A 91 -6.72 13.72 0.52
N ILE A 92 -6.11 13.79 -0.67
CA ILE A 92 -5.96 15.04 -1.41
C ILE A 92 -7.34 15.64 -1.69
N ALA A 93 -8.31 14.83 -2.14
CA ALA A 93 -9.68 15.29 -2.39
C ALA A 93 -10.31 15.89 -1.14
N ALA A 94 -10.16 15.26 0.02
CA ALA A 94 -10.67 15.76 1.30
C ALA A 94 -10.05 17.12 1.67
N VAL A 95 -8.75 17.32 1.45
CA VAL A 95 -8.09 18.62 1.64
C VAL A 95 -8.67 19.68 0.72
N GLY A 96 -8.85 19.36 -0.57
CA GLY A 96 -9.43 20.29 -1.54
C GLY A 96 -10.85 20.72 -1.14
N GLN A 97 -11.68 19.78 -0.70
CA GLN A 97 -13.02 20.08 -0.20
C GLN A 97 -13.00 20.96 1.05
N ALA A 98 -12.13 20.66 2.02
CA ALA A 98 -12.01 21.43 3.25
C ALA A 98 -11.50 22.86 3.02
N CYS A 99 -10.58 23.06 2.07
CA CYS A 99 -9.95 24.35 1.82
C CYS A 99 -10.72 25.22 0.80
N LEU A 100 -11.34 24.61 -0.21
CA LEU A 100 -11.93 25.32 -1.36
C LEU A 100 -13.47 25.24 -1.38
N GLY A 101 -14.06 24.53 -0.43
CA GLY A 101 -15.50 24.37 -0.29
C GLY A 101 -15.99 23.04 -0.85
N GLU A 102 -16.79 22.34 -0.06
CA GLU A 102 -17.34 21.03 -0.37
C GLU A 102 -18.17 21.07 -1.66
N GLY A 103 -17.86 20.17 -2.60
CA GLY A 103 -18.55 20.09 -3.90
C GLY A 103 -18.29 21.24 -4.87
N SER A 104 -17.39 22.18 -4.56
CA SER A 104 -17.10 23.32 -5.44
C SER A 104 -16.32 22.91 -6.70
N CYS A 105 -16.51 23.64 -7.80
CA CYS A 105 -15.69 23.48 -9.01
C CYS A 105 -14.20 23.74 -8.72
N ALA A 106 -13.90 24.71 -7.85
CA ALA A 106 -12.53 25.02 -7.44
C ALA A 106 -11.83 23.83 -6.77
N ALA A 107 -12.53 23.09 -5.89
CA ALA A 107 -11.99 21.88 -5.26
C ALA A 107 -11.72 20.77 -6.28
N GLN A 108 -12.61 20.61 -7.27
CA GLN A 108 -12.46 19.59 -8.32
C GLN A 108 -11.30 19.91 -9.27
N GLU A 109 -11.20 21.16 -9.75
CA GLU A 109 -10.11 21.62 -10.61
C GLU A 109 -8.76 21.48 -9.92
N TRP A 110 -8.67 21.91 -8.67
CA TRP A 110 -7.45 21.77 -7.87
C TRP A 110 -7.07 20.29 -7.68
N LEU A 111 -8.03 19.43 -7.33
CA LEU A 111 -7.78 18.00 -7.19
C LEU A 111 -7.20 17.40 -8.48
N GLN A 112 -7.81 17.70 -9.63
CA GLN A 112 -7.31 17.22 -10.93
C GLN A 112 -5.85 17.62 -11.17
N THR A 113 -5.46 18.85 -10.84
CA THR A 113 -4.05 19.26 -10.92
C THR A 113 -3.14 18.42 -10.02
N GLN A 114 -3.57 18.12 -8.79
CA GLN A 114 -2.75 17.37 -7.83
C GLN A 114 -2.65 15.86 -8.13
N VAL A 115 -3.67 15.26 -8.77
CA VAL A 115 -3.68 13.81 -9.06
C VAL A 115 -3.23 13.46 -10.49
N HIS A 116 -3.02 14.46 -11.36
CA HIS A 116 -2.58 14.25 -12.76
C HIS A 116 -1.23 14.86 -13.09
N GLU A 117 -0.43 15.33 -12.13
CA GLU A 117 0.90 15.84 -12.45
C GLU A 117 1.82 14.68 -12.88
N PRO A 118 2.23 14.61 -14.16
CA PRO A 118 3.27 13.69 -14.60
C PRO A 118 4.62 14.34 -14.24
N ASP A 119 5.48 13.60 -13.54
CA ASP A 119 6.92 13.89 -13.51
C ASP A 119 7.52 13.81 -14.93
#